data_AF-A0A366E188-F1
#
_entry.id   AF-A0A366E188-F1
#
_cell.length_a   1.000
_cell.length_b   1.000
_cell.length_c   1.000
_cell.angle_alpha   90.00
_cell.angle_beta   90.00
_cell.angle_gamma   90.00
#
_symmetry.space_group_name_H-M   'P 1'
#
loop_
_entity.id
_entity.type
_entity.pdbx_description
1 polymer ?
#
loop_
_entity_poly.entity_id
_entity_poly.type
_entity_poly.pdbx_seq_one_letter_code
_entity_poly.pdbx_strand_id
1 'polypeptide(L)'
;MTDKIDYLQTTREILAGCLFIPADTIPEDADINSLSDIDSLTFELIVLETEKFIGQEVDPIALLDMRTVKDMAELLKQAHQ
;
A
#
# COMPACT_ATOMS: atom_id res chain seq x y z
N MET A 1 -8.50 22.38 -10.10
CA MET A 1 -7.51 21.41 -10.59
C MET A 1 -7.70 20.17 -9.77
N THR A 2 -8.31 19.12 -10.32
CA THR A 2 -8.33 17.83 -9.65
C THR A 2 -7.00 17.20 -9.99
N ASP A 3 -6.00 17.37 -9.13
CA ASP A 3 -4.76 16.60 -9.25
C ASP A 3 -5.16 15.13 -9.24
N LYS A 4 -4.86 14.44 -10.34
CA LYS A 4 -5.12 13.02 -10.47
C LYS A 4 -4.16 12.33 -9.50
N ILE A 5 -4.68 11.77 -8.42
CA ILE A 5 -3.88 11.03 -7.45
C ILE A 5 -3.08 9.95 -8.18
N ASP A 6 -1.77 9.94 -7.98
CA ASP A 6 -0.90 8.86 -8.45
C ASP A 6 -0.88 7.76 -7.39
N TYR A 7 -1.82 6.83 -7.51
CA TYR A 7 -1.97 5.74 -6.55
C TYR A 7 -0.73 4.84 -6.44
N LEU A 8 0.05 4.70 -7.51
CA LEU A 8 1.27 3.90 -7.46
C LEU A 8 2.34 4.60 -6.60
N GLN A 9 2.51 5.90 -6.81
CA GLN A 9 3.42 6.69 -5.99
C GLN A 9 2.96 6.76 -4.54
N THR A 10 1.66 6.94 -4.28
CA THR A 10 1.09 6.88 -2.93
C THR A 10 1.36 5.53 -2.26
N THR A 11 1.14 4.42 -2.96
CA THR A 11 1.46 3.09 -2.43
C THR A 11 2.94 2.97 -2.05
N ARG A 12 3.86 3.43 -2.91
CA ARG A 12 5.29 3.43 -2.59
C ARG A 12 5.61 4.26 -1.36
N GLU A 13 4.95 5.39 -1.16
CA GLU A 13 5.13 6.25 0.01
C GLU A 13 4.63 5.58 1.30
N ILE A 14 3.47 4.93 1.26
CA ILE A 14 2.93 4.16 2.40
C ILE A 14 3.89 3.02 2.76
N LEU A 15 4.28 2.20 1.78
CA LEU A 15 5.18 1.07 2.00
C LEU A 15 6.56 1.54 2.48
N ALA A 16 7.12 2.61 1.90
CA ALA A 16 8.37 3.19 2.35
C ALA A 16 8.33 3.61 3.83
N GLY A 17 7.23 4.25 4.25
CA GLY A 17 7.02 4.63 5.64
C GLY A 17 6.91 3.43 6.60
N CYS A 18 6.22 2.37 6.18
CA CYS A 18 6.01 1.18 7.00
C CYS A 18 7.24 0.27 7.08
N LEU A 19 7.97 0.13 5.98
CA LEU A 19 9.10 -0.79 5.83
C LEU A 19 10.46 -0.11 6.11
N PHE A 20 10.47 1.20 6.33
CA PHE A 20 11.68 2.00 6.54
C PHE A 20 12.69 1.88 5.38
N ILE A 21 12.19 1.79 4.15
CA ILE A 21 12.99 1.76 2.91
C ILE A 21 12.66 2.96 2.01
N PRO A 22 13.56 3.40 1.12
CA PRO A 22 13.28 4.52 0.22
C PRO A 22 12.20 4.17 -0.83
N ALA A 23 11.22 5.07 -1.04
CA ALA A 23 10.11 4.84 -1.97
C ALA A 23 10.56 4.62 -3.43
N ASP A 24 11.64 5.27 -3.85
CA ASP A 24 12.24 5.14 -5.18
C ASP A 24 12.91 3.78 -5.43
N THR A 25 13.13 2.98 -4.37
CA THR A 25 13.69 1.62 -4.47
C THR A 25 12.65 0.54 -4.64
N ILE A 26 11.34 0.87 -4.54
CA ILE A 26 10.23 -0.09 -4.57
C ILE A 26 9.72 -0.30 -6.00
N PRO A 27 9.96 -1.47 -6.64
CA PRO A 27 9.40 -1.77 -7.96
C PRO A 27 7.88 -1.87 -7.92
N GLU A 28 7.20 -1.52 -9.01
CA GLU A 28 5.74 -1.57 -9.09
C GLU A 28 5.16 -2.99 -9.09
N ASP A 29 5.93 -3.95 -9.57
CA ASP A 29 5.56 -5.36 -9.72
C ASP A 29 6.16 -6.25 -8.61
N ALA A 30 6.87 -5.65 -7.66
CA ALA A 30 7.44 -6.38 -6.53
C ALA A 30 6.34 -7.01 -5.67
N ASP A 31 6.58 -8.24 -5.24
CA ASP A 31 5.83 -8.87 -4.16
C ASP A 31 6.11 -8.08 -2.87
N ILE A 32 5.05 -7.64 -2.19
CA ILE A 32 5.16 -6.85 -0.96
C ILE A 32 5.92 -7.63 0.10
N ASN A 33 5.72 -8.95 0.19
CA ASN A 33 6.44 -9.81 1.13
C ASN A 33 7.93 -9.98 0.79
N SER A 34 8.37 -9.56 -0.40
CA SER A 34 9.77 -9.58 -0.81
C SER A 34 10.51 -8.26 -0.54
N LEU A 35 9.79 -7.19 -0.18
CA LEU A 35 10.37 -5.86 0.05
C LEU A 35 11.14 -5.79 1.37
N SER A 36 10.66 -6.48 2.40
CA SER A 36 11.35 -6.66 3.68
C SER A 36 10.79 -7.87 4.42
N ASP A 37 11.35 -8.17 5.59
CA ASP A 37 10.68 -9.06 6.55
C ASP A 37 9.39 -8.39 7.05
N ILE A 38 8.24 -8.90 6.62
CA ILE A 38 6.92 -8.44 7.07
C ILE A 38 6.43 -9.39 8.15
N ASP A 39 6.42 -8.89 9.39
CA ASP A 39 5.79 -9.57 10.51
C ASP A 39 4.35 -9.06 10.74
N SER A 40 3.70 -9.57 11.78
CA SER A 40 2.33 -9.17 12.12
C SER A 40 2.19 -7.70 12.47
N LEU A 41 3.22 -7.06 13.02
CA LEU A 41 3.18 -5.64 13.41
C LEU A 41 3.39 -4.74 12.19
N THR A 42 4.34 -5.09 11.32
CA THR A 42 4.55 -4.39 10.05
C THR A 42 3.32 -4.51 9.15
N PHE A 43 2.70 -5.69 9.08
CA PHE A 43 1.44 -5.88 8.35
C PHE A 43 0.33 -4.98 8.90
N GLU A 44 0.12 -4.97 10.22
CA GLU A 44 -0.87 -4.11 10.87
C GLU A 44 -0.62 -2.62 10.56
N LEU A 45 0.64 -2.18 10.57
CA LEU A 45 0.99 -0.80 10.24
C LEU A 45 0.65 -0.44 8.79
N ILE A 46 0.90 -1.36 7.84
CA ILE A 46 0.53 -1.18 6.43
C ILE A 46 -0.99 -1.01 6.32
N VAL A 47 -1.76 -1.86 6.99
CA VAL A 47 -3.23 -1.77 7.01
C VAL A 47 -3.68 -0.41 7.54
N LEU A 48 -3.19 0.00 8.71
CA LEU A 48 -3.58 1.27 9.34
C LEU A 48 -3.26 2.50 8.47
N GLU A 49 -2.08 2.56 7.85
CA GLU A 49 -1.74 3.69 6.97
C GLU A 49 -2.53 3.66 5.65
N THR A 50 -2.90 2.49 5.18
CA THR A 50 -3.82 2.32 4.02
C THR A 50 -5.21 2.85 4.35
N GLU A 51 -5.78 2.43 5.48
CA GLU A 51 -7.10 2.89 5.95
C GLU A 51 -7.13 4.39 6.20
N LYS A 52 -6.07 4.93 6.78
CA LYS A 52 -5.89 6.37 7.01
C LYS A 52 -5.83 7.16 5.70
N PHE A 53 -5.22 6.60 4.65
CA PHE A 53 -5.22 7.23 3.34
C PHE A 53 -6.62 7.22 2.70
N ILE A 54 -7.32 6.08 2.77
CA ILE A 54 -8.65 5.92 2.16
C ILE A 54 -9.73 6.67 2.96
N GLY A 55 -9.55 6.81 4.28
CA GLY A 55 -10.51 7.40 5.20
C GLY A 55 -11.59 6.42 5.69
N GLN A 56 -11.39 5.12 5.52
CA GLN A 56 -12.27 4.05 5.98
C GLN A 56 -11.50 2.74 6.17
N GLU A 57 -12.09 1.80 6.91
CA GLU A 57 -11.55 0.45 7.05
C GLU A 57 -11.50 -0.27 5.70
N VAL A 58 -10.46 -1.08 5.49
CA VAL A 58 -10.31 -1.89 4.26
C VAL A 58 -10.89 -3.27 4.50
N ASP A 59 -11.57 -3.84 3.48
CA ASP A 59 -12.04 -5.22 3.54
C ASP A 59 -10.85 -6.18 3.79
N PRO A 60 -10.87 -6.96 4.90
CA PRO A 60 -9.84 -7.95 5.19
C PRO A 60 -9.59 -8.95 4.05
N ILE A 61 -10.62 -9.27 3.26
CA ILE A 61 -10.47 -10.16 2.10
C ILE A 61 -9.63 -9.48 1.01
N ALA A 62 -9.87 -8.20 0.74
CA ALA A 62 -9.11 -7.44 -0.25
C ALA A 62 -7.63 -7.28 0.17
N LEU A 63 -7.37 -7.15 1.48
CA LEU A 63 -6.00 -7.12 2.02
C LEU A 63 -5.27 -8.46 1.84
N LEU A 64 -5.96 -9.59 1.96
CA LEU A 64 -5.36 -10.92 1.78
C LEU A 64 -5.02 -11.23 0.31
N ASP A 65 -5.76 -10.62 -0.63
CA ASP A 65 -5.51 -10.76 -2.06
C ASP A 65 -4.40 -9.83 -2.57
N MET A 66 -3.96 -8.88 -1.75
CA MET A 66 -2.88 -7.95 -2.05
C MET A 66 -1.52 -8.66 -2.03
N ARG A 67 -0.91 -8.86 -3.21
CA ARG A 67 0.40 -9.53 -3.34
C ARG A 67 1.49 -8.58 -3.79
N THR A 68 1.18 -7.72 -4.76
CA THR A 68 2.15 -6.79 -5.35
C THR A 68 1.85 -5.36 -5.00
N VAL A 69 2.86 -4.50 -5.14
CA VAL A 69 2.73 -3.03 -5.01
C VAL A 69 1.62 -2.50 -5.93
N LYS A 70 1.50 -3.05 -7.15
CA LYS A 70 0.42 -2.69 -8.08
C LYS A 70 -0.97 -3.10 -7.59
N ASP A 71 -1.12 -4.26 -6.95
CA ASP A 71 -2.40 -4.71 -6.40
C ASP A 71 -2.88 -3.75 -5.31
N MET A 72 -1.96 -3.32 -4.44
CA MET A 72 -2.24 -2.30 -3.43
C MET A 72 -2.64 -0.96 -4.05
N ALA A 73 -1.96 -0.52 -5.11
CA ALA A 73 -2.31 0.72 -5.80
C ALA A 73 -3.72 0.68 -6.42
N GLU A 74 -4.12 -0.46 -7.00
CA GLU A 74 -5.49 -0.64 -7.50
C GLU A 74 -6.52 -0.69 -6.36
N LEU A 75 -6.18 -1.26 -5.20
CA LEU A 75 -7.03 -1.22 -4.01
C LEU A 75 -7.27 0.23 -3.55
N LEU A 76 -6.21 1.04 -3.43
CA LEU A 76 -6.32 2.46 -3.07
C LEU A 76 -7.23 3.21 -4.04
N LYS A 77 -7.08 2.93 -5.35
CA LYS A 77 -7.86 3.56 -6.42
C LYS A 77 -9.33 3.17 -6.41
N GLN A 78 -9.66 1.94 -6.04
CA GLN A 78 -11.04 1.47 -5.96
C GLN A 78 -11.73 2.01 -4.71
N ALA A 79 -11.02 2.08 -3.59
CA ALA A 79 -11.57 2.46 -2.30
C ALA A 79 -11.69 4.00 -2.10
N HIS A 80 -10.94 4.79 -2.87
CA HIS A 80 -10.96 6.26 -2.84
C HIS A 80 -11.99 6.88 -3.83
N GLN A 81 -12.94 6.10 -4.35
CA GLN A 81 -14.03 6.59 -5.21
C GLN A 81 -15.32 6.79 -4.43
#